data_AF-A0A523X675-F1
#
_entry.id   AF-A0A523X675-F1
#
_cell.length_a   1.000
_cell.length_b   1.000
_cell.length_c   1.000
_cell.angle_alpha   90.00
_cell.angle_beta   90.00
_cell.angle_gamma   90.00
#
_symmetry.space_group_name_H-M   'P 1'
#
loop_
_entity.id
_entity.type
_entity.pdbx_description
1 polymer ?
#
loop_
_entity_poly.entity_id
_entity_poly.type
_entity_poly.pdbx_seq_one_letter_code
_entity_poly.pdbx_strand_id
1 'polypeptide(L)'
;MVDIEKPFEAEQVLGSLRQGTVPKKHASKLIIGRTFWLDALREDMDFVASGASKIRFLSAPYGGGKSHFLSVIEKIAIEKNFLVANVELHSREAPL
;
A
#
# COMPACT_ATOMS: atom_id res chain seq x y z
N MET A 1 -3.17 -10.29 14.81
CA MET A 1 -4.54 -10.81 14.66
C MET A 1 -5.23 -9.93 13.62
N VAL A 2 -5.95 -10.52 12.65
CA VAL A 2 -6.66 -9.75 11.62
C VAL A 2 -8.08 -9.51 12.14
N ASP A 3 -8.31 -8.34 12.74
CA ASP A 3 -9.61 -8.03 13.32
C ASP A 3 -10.54 -7.41 12.26
N ILE A 4 -11.33 -8.29 11.63
CA ILE A 4 -12.53 -7.92 10.87
C ILE A 4 -13.69 -8.00 11.87
N GLU A 5 -14.00 -6.87 12.50
CA GLU A 5 -14.92 -6.82 13.66
C GLU A 5 -16.40 -6.95 13.28
N LYS A 6 -16.76 -6.77 12.00
CA LYS A 6 -18.15 -6.76 11.55
C LYS A 6 -18.40 -7.80 10.45
N PRO A 7 -19.45 -8.65 10.57
CA PRO A 7 -19.78 -9.68 9.57
C PRO A 7 -19.96 -9.11 8.15
N PHE A 8 -20.51 -7.90 8.03
CA PHE A 8 -20.69 -7.22 6.75
C PHE A 8 -19.35 -6.86 6.07
N GLU A 9 -18.37 -6.42 6.85
CA GLU A 9 -17.02 -6.11 6.32
C GLU A 9 -16.32 -7.39 5.84
N ALA A 10 -16.53 -8.50 6.55
CA ALA A 10 -16.00 -9.80 6.16
C ALA A 10 -16.57 -10.27 4.80
N GLU A 11 -17.88 -10.12 4.59
CA GLU A 11 -18.50 -10.45 3.30
C GLU A 11 -17.98 -9.58 2.15
N GLN A 12 -17.74 -8.28 2.39
CA GLN A 12 -17.12 -7.42 1.37
C GLN A 12 -15.70 -7.87 1.01
N VAL A 13 -14.91 -8.27 2.01
CA VAL A 13 -13.56 -8.82 1.79
C VAL A 13 -13.64 -10.12 0.98
N LEU A 14 -14.50 -11.05 1.37
CA LEU A 14 -14.67 -12.33 0.68
C LEU A 14 -15.15 -12.14 -0.76
N GLY A 15 -16.07 -11.20 -1.00
CA GLY A 15 -16.55 -10.84 -2.33
C GLY A 15 -15.43 -10.34 -3.26
N SER A 16 -14.59 -9.42 -2.79
CA SER A 16 -13.44 -8.94 -3.57
C SER A 16 -12.45 -10.06 -3.89
N LEU A 17 -12.13 -10.89 -2.89
CA LEU A 17 -11.20 -12.01 -3.06
C LEU A 17 -11.71 -13.05 -4.06
N ARG A 18 -13.01 -13.39 -4.03
CA ARG A 18 -13.64 -14.30 -5.01
C ARG A 18 -13.56 -13.77 -6.44
N GLN A 19 -13.63 -12.46 -6.60
CA GLN A 19 -13.52 -11.79 -7.90
C GLN A 19 -12.06 -11.61 -8.36
N GLY A 20 -11.08 -12.08 -7.56
CA GLY A 20 -9.65 -11.87 -7.84
C GLY A 20 -9.21 -10.42 -7.66
N THR A 21 -9.99 -9.61 -6.95
CA THR A 21 -9.71 -8.19 -6.70
C THR A 21 -9.27 -7.96 -5.26
N VAL A 22 -8.39 -6.98 -5.06
CA VAL A 22 -7.95 -6.59 -3.73
C VAL A 22 -9.07 -5.79 -3.04
N PRO A 23 -9.53 -6.17 -1.82
CA PRO A 23 -10.51 -5.40 -1.08
C PRO A 23 -9.90 -4.09 -0.57
N LYS A 24 -10.00 -3.03 -1.38
CA LYS A 24 -9.33 -1.72 -1.16
C LYS A 24 -9.54 -1.14 0.23
N LYS A 25 -10.74 -1.25 0.81
CA LYS A 25 -11.07 -0.72 2.16
C LYS A 25 -10.40 -1.48 3.31
N HIS A 26 -10.12 -2.76 3.13
CA HIS A 26 -9.52 -3.63 4.15
C HIS A 26 -8.12 -4.11 3.76
N ALA A 27 -7.57 -3.51 2.70
CA ALA A 27 -6.30 -3.83 2.09
C ALA A 27 -5.13 -3.84 3.09
N SER A 28 -5.09 -2.84 3.96
CA SER A 28 -4.06 -2.73 5.01
C SER A 28 -4.12 -3.85 6.05
N LYS A 29 -5.30 -4.47 6.25
CA LYS A 29 -5.50 -5.59 7.19
C LYS A 29 -5.07 -6.94 6.63
N LEU A 30 -4.84 -7.05 5.33
CA LEU A 30 -4.48 -8.30 4.63
C LEU A 30 -2.99 -8.37 4.25
N ILE A 31 -2.17 -7.41 4.67
CA ILE A 31 -0.73 -7.47 4.44
C ILE A 31 -0.11 -8.47 5.41
N ILE A 32 0.13 -9.67 4.90
CA ILE A 32 0.84 -10.72 5.62
C ILE A 32 2.31 -10.69 5.14
N GLY A 33 3.26 -10.70 6.08
CA GLY A 33 4.68 -10.90 5.77
C GLY A 33 5.46 -9.71 5.22
N ARG A 34 4.90 -8.48 5.23
CA ARG A 34 5.63 -7.25 4.81
C ARG A 34 5.87 -6.24 5.93
N THR A 35 5.78 -6.67 7.18
CA THR A 35 6.02 -5.82 8.36
C THR A 35 7.39 -5.16 8.29
N PHE A 36 8.44 -5.93 8.01
CA PHE A 36 9.81 -5.42 7.83
C PHE A 36 9.89 -4.24 6.85
N TRP A 37 9.24 -4.36 5.69
CA TRP A 37 9.25 -3.30 4.68
C TRP A 37 8.47 -2.06 5.12
N LEU A 38 7.33 -2.25 5.80
CA LEU A 38 6.53 -1.15 6.32
C LEU A 38 7.24 -0.42 7.46
N ASP A 39 7.91 -1.15 8.34
CA ASP A 39 8.65 -0.56 9.46
C ASP A 39 9.83 0.25 8.95
N ALA A 40 10.59 -0.30 8.00
CA ALA A 40 11.67 0.44 7.33
C ALA A 40 11.15 1.70 6.60
N LEU A 41 9.93 1.68 6.07
CA LEU A 41 9.31 2.88 5.46
C LEU A 41 8.84 3.90 6.50
N ARG A 42 8.40 3.46 7.67
CA ARG A 42 8.06 4.37 8.78
C ARG A 42 9.30 5.09 9.29
N GLU A 43 10.41 4.36 9.47
CA GLU A 43 11.70 4.95 9.82
C GLU A 43 12.18 5.96 8.77
N ASP A 44 12.00 5.63 7.48
CA ASP A 44 12.32 6.56 6.39
C ASP A 44 11.47 7.83 6.44
N MET A 45 10.18 7.71 6.74
CA MET A 45 9.30 8.89 6.89
C MET A 45 9.74 9.74 8.07
N ASP A 46 10.09 9.13 9.21
CA ASP A 46 10.57 9.86 10.38
C ASP A 46 11.90 10.57 10.07
N PHE A 47 12.78 9.94 9.30
CA PHE A 47 14.00 10.57 8.79
C PHE A 47 13.71 11.76 7.86
N VAL A 48 12.80 11.60 6.90
CA VAL A 48 12.41 12.70 5.97
C VAL A 48 11.73 13.85 6.71
N ALA A 49 10.92 13.56 7.74
CA ALA A 49 10.29 14.57 8.58
C ALA A 49 11.31 15.47 9.31
N SER A 50 12.55 15.01 9.50
CA SER A 50 13.64 15.82 10.07
C SER A 50 14.28 16.82 9.09
N GLY A 51 13.77 16.93 7.86
CA GLY A 51 14.28 17.83 6.82
C GLY A 51 15.21 17.17 5.80
N ALA A 52 15.30 15.84 5.81
CA ALA A 52 16.07 15.06 4.84
C ALA A 52 15.22 14.59 3.65
N SER A 53 15.84 13.91 2.68
CA SER A 53 15.17 13.28 1.54
C SER A 53 15.61 11.82 1.37
N LYS A 54 14.74 10.97 0.82
CA LYS A 54 15.02 9.55 0.59
C LYS A 54 14.25 9.02 -0.60
N ILE A 55 14.87 8.09 -1.34
CA ILE A 55 14.27 7.41 -2.51
C ILE A 55 14.38 5.90 -2.31
N ARG A 56 13.33 5.16 -2.68
CA ARG A 56 13.32 3.70 -2.72
C ARG A 56 12.86 3.18 -4.07
N PHE A 57 13.48 2.09 -4.51
CA PHE A 57 13.05 1.33 -5.68
C PHE A 57 12.43 0.01 -5.23
N LEU A 58 11.23 -0.29 -5.74
CA LEU A 58 10.51 -1.52 -5.42
C LEU A 58 10.38 -2.39 -6.67
N SER A 59 11.00 -3.57 -6.66
CA SER A 59 10.81 -4.59 -7.68
C SER A 59 10.04 -5.80 -7.13
N ALA A 60 9.26 -6.43 -8.01
CA ALA A 60 8.43 -7.60 -7.72
C ALA A 60 7.87 -8.16 -9.05
N PRO A 61 7.48 -9.44 -9.10
CA PRO A 61 6.78 -10.02 -10.25
C PRO A 61 5.43 -9.33 -10.54
N TYR A 62 4.91 -9.51 -11.76
CA TYR A 62 3.53 -9.14 -12.08
C TYR A 62 2.56 -9.89 -11.17
N GLY A 63 1.54 -9.21 -10.66
CA GLY A 63 0.65 -9.77 -9.64
C GLY A 63 1.25 -9.86 -8.23
N GLY A 64 2.52 -9.49 -8.03
CA GLY A 64 3.21 -9.52 -6.73
C GLY A 64 2.75 -8.46 -5.72
N GLY A 65 1.59 -7.84 -5.92
CA GLY A 65 0.99 -6.89 -4.97
C GLY A 65 1.71 -5.54 -4.86
N LYS A 66 2.42 -5.07 -5.90
CA LYS A 66 3.10 -3.77 -5.85
C LYS A 66 2.15 -2.60 -5.72
N SER A 67 1.11 -2.53 -6.55
CA SER A 67 0.11 -1.46 -6.48
C SER A 67 -0.61 -1.43 -5.14
N HIS A 68 -0.92 -2.60 -4.58
CA HIS A 68 -1.47 -2.75 -3.22
C HIS A 68 -0.50 -2.27 -2.14
N PHE A 69 0.78 -2.58 -2.29
CA PHE A 69 1.79 -2.14 -1.33
C PHE A 69 1.95 -0.62 -1.37
N LEU A 70 1.99 -0.01 -2.56
CA LEU A 70 2.05 1.45 -2.72
C LEU A 70 0.83 2.15 -2.12
N SER A 71 -0.39 1.62 -2.28
CA SER A 71 -1.59 2.22 -1.68
C SER A 71 -1.58 2.19 -0.16
N VAL A 72 -0.92 1.20 0.44
CA VAL A 72 -0.76 1.13 1.90
C VAL A 72 0.26 2.14 2.40
N ILE A 73 1.36 2.33 1.66
CA ILE A 73 2.35 3.38 1.97
C ILE A 73 1.70 4.75 1.91
N GLU A 74 0.93 5.00 0.86
CA GLU A 74 0.16 6.23 0.68
C GLU A 74 -0.75 6.49 1.89
N LYS A 75 -1.50 5.47 2.35
CA LYS A 75 -2.35 5.60 3.54
C LYS A 75 -1.54 5.95 4.80
N ILE A 76 -0.42 5.26 5.04
CA ILE A 76 0.45 5.52 6.20
C ILE A 76 1.05 6.93 6.14
N ALA A 77 1.46 7.38 4.94
CA ALA A 77 2.02 8.71 4.74
C ALA A 77 0.98 9.80 5.04
N ILE A 78 -0.25 9.64 4.56
CA ILE A 78 -1.36 10.55 4.87
C ILE A 78 -1.64 10.57 6.38
N GLU A 79 -1.68 9.41 7.05
CA GLU A 79 -1.85 9.31 8.51
C GLU A 79 -0.72 10.01 9.29
N LYS A 80 0.49 10.10 8.72
CA LYS A 80 1.64 10.83 9.26
C LYS A 80 1.71 12.30 8.81
N ASN A 81 0.65 12.85 8.21
CA ASN A 81 0.57 14.23 7.70
C ASN A 81 1.53 14.57 6.55
N PHE A 82 1.90 13.59 5.72
CA PHE A 82 2.63 13.85 4.47
C PHE A 82 1.68 14.23 3.33
N LEU A 83 2.13 15.13 2.46
CA LEU A 83 1.52 15.31 1.15
C LEU A 83 1.98 14.17 0.23
N VAL A 84 1.04 13.50 -0.43
CA VAL A 84 1.32 12.35 -1.30
C VAL A 84 0.84 12.64 -2.72
N ALA A 85 1.69 12.32 -3.70
CA ALA A 85 1.32 12.29 -5.11
C ALA A 85 1.52 10.87 -5.64
N ASN A 86 0.46 10.29 -6.22
CA ASN A 86 0.49 8.98 -6.84
C ASN A 86 0.43 9.14 -8.36
N VAL A 87 1.43 8.58 -9.05
CA VAL A 87 1.57 8.68 -10.51
C VAL A 87 1.73 7.27 -11.06
N GLU A 88 0.77 6.87 -11.89
CA GLU A 88 0.84 5.63 -12.67
C GLU A 88 1.19 5.98 -14.12
N LEU A 89 2.20 5.31 -14.68
CA LEU A 89 2.59 5.50 -16.06
C LEU A 89 1.98 4.40 -16.92
N HIS A 90 1.12 4.78 -17.85
CA HIS A 90 0.61 3.87 -18.86
C HIS A 90 1.44 3.97 -20.14
N SER A 91 1.68 2.82 -20.78
CA SER A 91 2.44 2.74 -22.04
C SER A 91 1.84 3.53 -23.20
N ARG A 92 0.57 3.95 -23.08
CA ARG A 92 -0.11 4.81 -24.06
C ARG A 92 0.10 6.31 -23.81
N GLU A 93 0.51 6.69 -22.60
CA GLU A 93 0.65 8.09 -22.16
C GLU A 93 2.11 8.55 -22.17
N ALA A 94 3.06 7.60 -22.05
CA ALA A 94 4.48 7.83 -22.20
C ALA A 94 5.04 6.83 -23.24
N PRO A 95 5.03 7.19 -24.54
CA PRO A 95 5.71 6.38 -25.55
C PRO A 95 7.21 6.35 -25.22
N LEU A 96 7.77 5.15 -25.08
CA LEU A 96 9.21 4.93 -24.96
C LEU A 96 9.93 5.27 -26.26
#